data_AF-A0A958DGZ3-F1
#
_entry.id   AF-A0A958DGZ3-F1
#
_cell.length_a   1.000
_cell.length_b   1.000
_cell.length_c   1.000
_cell.angle_alpha   90.00
_cell.angle_beta   90.00
_cell.angle_gamma   90.00
#
_symmetry.space_group_name_H-M   'P 1'
#
loop_
_entity.id
_entity.type
_entity.pdbx_description
1 polymer ?
#
loop_
_entity_poly.entity_id
_entity_poly.type
_entity_poly.pdbx_seq_one_letter_code
_entity_poly.pdbx_strand_id
1 'polypeptide(L)'
;MPTLQDLGWNSQREADFAEYRKQGFLPARVAVEHKHRYVLLWDQGELSGEVTGKLLYLAAASAELPRVGDWVAVAVFDGELGIIHAVLPRSSKFSRQTAGKKTEEQVIAANIDRVFIVQSLD
;
A
#
# COMPACT_ATOMS: atom_id res chain seq x y z
N MET A 1 -12.86 -7.70 12.84
CA MET A 1 -11.96 -7.07 11.84
C MET A 1 -10.54 -7.41 12.23
N PRO A 2 -9.63 -7.72 11.28
CA PRO A 2 -8.24 -8.03 11.58
C PRO A 2 -7.54 -6.82 12.20
N THR A 3 -6.66 -7.04 13.17
CA THR A 3 -5.81 -5.99 13.74
C THR A 3 -4.66 -5.66 12.79
N LEU A 4 -3.97 -4.53 13.00
CA LEU A 4 -2.76 -4.22 12.22
C LEU A 4 -1.69 -5.31 12.33
N GLN A 5 -1.58 -5.97 13.49
CA GLN A 5 -0.65 -7.06 13.74
C GLN A 5 -1.02 -8.30 12.92
N ASP A 6 -2.32 -8.62 12.79
CA ASP A 6 -2.79 -9.70 11.91
C ASP A 6 -2.48 -9.41 10.43
N LEU A 7 -2.42 -8.13 10.07
CA LEU A 7 -1.97 -7.64 8.77
C LEU A 7 -0.43 -7.55 8.68
N GLY A 8 0.30 -8.00 9.69
CA GLY A 8 1.76 -8.08 9.73
C GLY A 8 2.48 -6.83 10.24
N TRP A 9 1.79 -5.85 10.83
CA TRP A 9 2.45 -4.72 11.49
C TRP A 9 3.44 -5.22 12.55
N ASN A 10 4.67 -4.73 12.52
CA ASN A 10 5.77 -5.19 13.37
C ASN A 10 6.68 -4.02 13.78
N SER A 11 7.68 -4.29 14.61
CA SER A 11 8.59 -3.25 15.14
C SER A 11 9.37 -2.49 14.06
N GLN A 12 9.70 -3.13 12.93
CA GLN A 12 10.37 -2.45 11.82
C GLN A 12 9.43 -1.45 11.16
N ARG A 13 8.18 -1.86 10.88
CA ARG A 13 7.15 -0.97 10.32
C ARG A 13 6.84 0.18 11.26
N GLU A 14 6.81 -0.08 12.57
CA GLU A 14 6.64 0.95 13.58
C GLU A 14 7.79 1.97 13.56
N ALA A 15 9.05 1.51 13.42
CA ALA A 15 10.21 2.38 13.29
C ALA A 15 10.16 3.23 12.00
N ASP A 16 9.84 2.61 10.86
CA ASP A 16 9.69 3.30 9.57
C ASP A 16 8.53 4.31 9.60
N PHE A 17 7.53 4.09 10.46
CA PHE A 17 6.36 4.95 10.60
C PHE A 17 6.55 6.12 11.58
N ALA A 18 7.59 6.09 12.42
CA ALA A 18 7.73 6.99 13.56
C ALA A 18 7.61 8.50 13.20
N GLU A 19 8.19 8.91 12.07
CA GLU A 19 8.12 10.30 11.60
C GLU A 19 6.72 10.71 11.11
N TYR A 20 5.95 9.78 10.55
CA TYR A 20 4.56 10.02 10.15
C TYR A 20 3.63 10.10 11.36
N ARG A 21 3.89 9.28 12.39
CA ARG A 21 3.13 9.34 13.65
C ARG A 21 3.28 10.68 14.35
N LYS A 22 4.47 11.28 14.35
CA LYS A 22 4.70 12.64 14.89
C LYS A 22 3.90 13.72 14.15
N GLN A 23 3.57 13.48 12.88
CA GLN A 23 2.75 14.36 12.05
C GLN A 23 1.24 14.10 12.20
N GLY A 24 0.84 13.14 13.05
CA GLY A 24 -0.56 12.79 13.29
C GLY A 24 -1.16 11.83 12.27
N PHE A 25 -0.36 11.23 11.40
CA PHE A 25 -0.85 10.24 10.45
C PHE A 25 -1.11 8.89 11.14
N LEU A 26 -2.03 8.13 10.54
CA LEU A 26 -2.38 6.78 10.97
C LEU A 26 -1.87 5.76 9.95
N PRO A 27 -1.40 4.58 10.39
CA PRO A 27 -0.98 3.53 9.50
C PRO A 27 -2.21 2.79 8.93
N ALA A 28 -2.17 2.51 7.64
CA ALA A 28 -3.14 1.63 6.99
C ALA A 28 -2.47 0.73 5.96
N ARG A 29 -3.10 -0.41 5.64
CA ARG A 29 -2.62 -1.35 4.63
C ARG A 29 -3.52 -1.32 3.41
N VAL A 30 -2.94 -1.23 2.21
CA VAL A 30 -3.70 -1.29 0.96
C VAL A 30 -4.23 -2.70 0.73
N ALA A 31 -5.54 -2.89 0.75
CA ALA A 31 -6.20 -4.16 0.47
C ALA A 31 -6.59 -4.27 -1.01
N VAL A 32 -7.08 -3.18 -1.60
CA VAL A 32 -7.51 -3.14 -3.00
C VAL A 32 -6.95 -1.89 -3.66
N GLU A 33 -6.45 -2.04 -4.89
CA GLU A 33 -6.07 -0.94 -5.77
C GLU A 33 -7.04 -0.87 -6.96
N HIS A 34 -7.69 0.28 -7.10
CA HIS A 34 -8.26 0.76 -8.35
C HIS A 34 -7.44 1.96 -8.84
N LYS A 35 -7.50 2.29 -10.14
CA LYS A 35 -6.63 3.32 -10.79
C LYS A 35 -6.28 4.55 -9.94
N HIS A 36 -7.26 5.16 -9.27
CA HIS A 36 -7.06 6.34 -8.42
C HIS A 36 -7.75 6.21 -7.04
N ARG A 37 -8.24 5.02 -6.71
CA ARG A 37 -9.00 4.76 -5.48
C ARG A 37 -8.54 3.46 -4.86
N TYR A 38 -8.51 3.44 -3.54
CA TYR A 38 -7.99 2.33 -2.78
C TYR A 38 -9.01 1.89 -1.75
N VAL A 39 -8.92 0.62 -1.34
CA VAL A 39 -9.52 0.17 -0.08
C VAL A 39 -8.38 -0.06 0.89
N LEU A 40 -8.44 0.60 2.04
CA LEU A 40 -7.41 0.54 3.07
C LEU A 40 -7.95 -0.17 4.30
N LEU A 41 -7.11 -0.99 4.92
CA LEU A 41 -7.38 -1.60 6.21
C LEU A 41 -6.62 -0.84 7.29
N TRP A 42 -7.33 -0.35 8.30
CA TRP A 42 -6.77 0.35 9.44
C TRP A 42 -7.30 -0.26 10.74
N ASP A 43 -6.93 0.31 11.89
CA ASP A 43 -7.27 -0.22 13.21
C ASP A 43 -8.79 -0.33 13.48
N GLN A 44 -9.60 0.52 12.85
CA GLN A 44 -11.06 0.53 13.01
C GLN A 44 -11.83 -0.15 11.86
N GLY A 45 -11.14 -0.79 10.91
CA GLY A 45 -11.78 -1.54 9.83
C GLY A 45 -11.31 -1.11 8.46
N GLU A 46 -12.25 -0.73 7.59
CA GLU A 46 -11.99 -0.35 6.20
C GLU A 46 -12.17 1.16 5.97
N LEU A 47 -11.35 1.73 5.08
CA LEU A 47 -11.47 3.10 4.58
C LEU A 47 -11.46 3.09 3.06
N SER A 48 -12.20 4.02 2.46
CA SER A 48 -11.92 4.47 1.11
C SER A 48 -10.61 5.25 1.11
N GLY A 49 -9.72 5.00 0.15
CA GLY A 49 -8.40 5.61 0.07
C GLY A 49 -8.22 6.44 -1.20
N GLU A 50 -7.64 7.63 -1.06
CA GLU A 50 -7.24 8.47 -2.20
C GLU A 50 -5.83 9.00 -2.01
N VAL A 51 -5.08 9.16 -3.09
CA VAL A 51 -3.69 9.64 -3.04
C VAL A 51 -3.66 11.15 -3.09
N THR A 52 -2.81 11.78 -2.27
CA THR A 52 -2.61 13.24 -2.36
C THR A 52 -2.10 13.64 -3.75
N GLY A 53 -2.53 14.81 -4.25
CA GLY A 53 -2.01 15.36 -5.51
C GLY A 53 -0.49 15.53 -5.51
N LYS A 54 0.11 15.83 -4.36
CA LYS A 54 1.56 15.88 -4.17
C LYS A 54 2.22 14.52 -4.45
N LEU A 55 1.69 13.43 -3.92
CA LEU A 55 2.25 12.10 -4.13
C LEU A 55 2.09 11.66 -5.60
N LEU A 56 0.95 11.97 -6.23
CA LEU A 56 0.75 11.74 -7.66
C LEU A 56 1.74 12.51 -8.53
N TYR A 57 2.05 13.76 -8.17
CA TYR A 57 2.97 14.61 -8.92
C TYR A 57 4.44 14.20 -8.75
N LEU A 58 4.82 13.81 -7.53
CA LEU A 58 6.20 13.43 -7.21
C LEU A 58 6.57 12.02 -7.68
N ALA A 59 5.57 11.14 -7.91
CA ALA A 59 5.81 9.78 -8.38
C ALA A 59 6.47 9.80 -9.77
N ALA A 60 7.76 9.46 -9.83
CA ALA A 60 8.50 9.42 -11.08
C ALA A 60 8.13 8.18 -11.93
N ALA A 61 7.64 7.14 -11.27
CA ALA A 61 7.16 5.92 -11.91
C ALA A 61 5.88 5.41 -11.24
N SER A 62 5.07 4.67 -11.98
CA SER A 62 3.85 4.04 -11.43
C SER A 62 4.14 3.08 -10.27
N ALA A 63 5.37 2.58 -10.16
CA ALA A 63 5.83 1.74 -9.05
C ALA A 63 5.93 2.50 -7.72
N GLU A 64 5.98 3.84 -7.72
CA GLU A 64 6.06 4.67 -6.52
C GLU A 64 4.68 4.99 -5.93
N LEU A 65 3.61 4.73 -6.68
CA LEU A 65 2.23 4.80 -6.19
C LEU A 65 1.91 3.60 -5.29
N PRO A 66 0.93 3.74 -4.37
CA PRO A 66 0.50 2.64 -3.51
C PRO A 66 0.04 1.43 -4.33
N ARG A 67 0.43 0.23 -3.89
CA ARG A 67 0.06 -1.07 -4.45
C ARG A 67 -0.57 -1.94 -3.38
N VAL A 68 -1.33 -2.95 -3.80
CA VAL A 68 -1.89 -3.94 -2.88
C VAL A 68 -0.79 -4.52 -1.98
N GLY A 69 -1.06 -4.54 -0.68
CA GLY A 69 -0.15 -5.01 0.36
C GLY A 69 0.81 -3.95 0.92
N ASP A 70 0.88 -2.75 0.33
CA ASP A 70 1.65 -1.63 0.86
C ASP A 70 1.12 -1.14 2.20
N TRP A 71 2.04 -0.67 3.04
CA TRP A 71 1.73 0.14 4.20
C TRP A 71 1.80 1.61 3.82
N VAL A 72 0.82 2.37 4.26
CA VAL A 72 0.68 3.79 3.93
C VAL A 72 0.44 4.63 5.18
N ALA A 73 0.91 5.87 5.13
CA ALA A 73 0.57 6.90 6.10
C ALA A 73 -0.64 7.69 5.60
N VAL A 74 -1.72 7.69 6.37
CA VAL A 74 -2.98 8.32 5.99
C VAL A 74 -3.44 9.37 7.00
N ALA A 75 -4.09 10.42 6.50
CA ALA A 75 -4.95 11.29 7.28
C ALA A 75 -6.40 10.81 7.11
N VAL A 76 -7.11 10.56 8.20
CA VAL A 76 -8.49 10.03 8.18
C VAL A 76 -9.49 11.16 8.39
N PHE A 77 -10.50 11.22 7.54
CA PHE A 77 -11.60 12.17 7.57
C PHE A 77 -12.91 11.43 7.76
N ASP A 78 -13.69 11.88 8.74
CA ASP A 78 -15.01 11.34 9.11
C ASP A 78 -15.05 9.81 9.36
N GLY A 79 -13.89 9.17 9.54
CA GLY A 79 -13.77 7.73 9.76
C GLY A 79 -14.01 6.86 8.52
N GLU A 80 -14.22 7.47 7.35
CA GLU A 80 -14.58 6.78 6.10
C GLU A 80 -13.56 6.97 4.98
N LEU A 81 -12.86 8.12 4.97
CA LEU A 81 -11.91 8.49 3.93
C LEU A 81 -10.49 8.64 4.48
N GLY A 82 -9.55 7.89 3.92
CA GLY A 82 -8.12 7.98 4.19
C GLY A 82 -7.37 8.64 3.03
N ILE A 83 -6.77 9.80 3.28
CA ILE A 83 -5.90 10.47 2.30
C ILE A 83 -4.47 9.95 2.48
N ILE A 84 -3.93 9.30 1.44
CA ILE A 84 -2.60 8.68 1.42
C ILE A 84 -1.53 9.74 1.15
N HIS A 85 -0.71 10.00 2.17
CA HIS A 85 0.40 10.96 2.11
C HIS A 85 1.73 10.31 1.73
N ALA A 86 1.95 9.06 2.12
CA ALA A 86 3.17 8.34 1.83
C ALA A 86 2.97 6.82 1.80
N VAL A 87 3.83 6.15 1.05
CA VAL A 87 4.01 4.69 1.06
C VAL A 87 5.26 4.38 1.87
N LEU A 88 5.17 3.47 2.83
CA LEU A 88 6.33 3.03 3.61
C LEU A 88 7.28 2.19 2.74
N PRO A 89 8.57 2.05 3.13
CA PRO A 89 9.52 1.20 2.42
C PRO A 89 8.98 -0.23 2.24
N ARG A 90 9.05 -0.75 1.00
CA ARG A 90 8.61 -2.12 0.68
C ARG A 90 9.69 -3.12 1.07
N SER A 91 9.35 -4.12 1.89
CA SER A 91 10.26 -5.22 2.23
C SER A 91 10.33 -6.28 1.13
N SER A 92 9.28 -6.42 0.32
CA SER A 92 9.25 -7.29 -0.86
C SER A 92 8.38 -6.68 -1.96
N LYS A 93 8.65 -7.05 -3.23
CA LYS A 93 7.86 -6.63 -4.39
C LYS A 93 7.63 -7.84 -5.30
N PHE A 94 6.38 -8.03 -5.73
CA PHE A 94 6.03 -8.96 -6.80
C PHE A 94 5.70 -8.15 -8.06
N SER A 95 6.56 -8.24 -9.06
CA SER A 95 6.47 -7.44 -10.28
C SER A 95 6.48 -8.31 -11.53
N ARG A 96 5.87 -7.79 -12.60
CA ARG A 96 5.90 -8.40 -13.93
C ARG A 96 6.76 -7.54 -14.85
N GLN A 97 7.68 -8.18 -15.57
CA GLN A 97 8.35 -7.53 -16.69
C GLN A 97 7.39 -7.45 -17.87
N THR A 98 7.18 -6.23 -18.38
CA THR A 98 6.46 -6.00 -19.64
C THR A 98 7.44 -6.04 -20.81
N ALA A 99 7.09 -6.71 -21.91
CA ALA A 99 7.93 -6.80 -23.10
C ALA A 99 8.01 -5.45 -23.85
N GLY A 100 9.22 -4.92 -24.05
CA GLY A 100 9.47 -3.66 -24.78
C GLY A 100 10.91 -3.13 -24.59
N LYS A 101 11.33 -2.17 -25.44
CA LYS A 101 12.71 -1.59 -25.45
C LYS A 101 13.09 -0.78 -24.20
N LYS A 102 12.14 -0.47 -23.33
CA LYS A 102 12.36 0.04 -21.96
C LYS A 102 11.60 -0.89 -21.04
N THR A 103 12.31 -1.65 -20.22
CA THR A 103 11.72 -2.56 -19.24
C THR A 103 11.14 -1.75 -18.10
N GLU A 104 9.89 -1.31 -18.23
CA GLU A 104 9.15 -0.72 -17.10
C GLU A 104 8.68 -1.86 -16.19
N GLU A 105 9.11 -1.84 -14.94
CA GLU A 105 8.71 -2.80 -13.92
C GLU A 105 7.30 -2.45 -13.42
N GLN A 106 6.31 -3.30 -13.70
CA GLN A 106 4.98 -3.15 -13.14
C GLN A 106 4.90 -3.94 -11.84
N VAL A 107 4.86 -3.23 -10.70
CA VAL A 107 4.63 -3.86 -9.39
C VAL A 107 3.15 -4.23 -9.28
N ILE A 108 2.85 -5.53 -9.16
CA ILE A 108 1.49 -6.06 -9.05
C ILE A 108 1.03 -6.02 -7.59
N ALA A 109 1.91 -6.38 -6.66
CA ALA A 109 1.66 -6.31 -5.23
C ALA A 109 2.97 -6.31 -4.43
N ALA A 110 2.92 -5.86 -3.18
CA ALA A 110 4.08 -5.66 -2.32
C ALA A 110 3.84 -6.21 -0.92
N ASN A 111 4.93 -6.50 -0.19
CA ASN A 111 4.89 -7.07 1.16
C ASN A 111 4.03 -8.35 1.24
N ILE A 112 4.12 -9.19 0.20
CA ILE A 112 3.49 -10.51 0.16
C ILE A 112 4.46 -11.52 0.76
N ASP A 113 4.00 -12.25 1.77
CA ASP A 113 4.79 -13.30 2.42
C ASP A 113 4.39 -14.71 1.93
N ARG A 114 3.25 -14.85 1.22
CA ARG A 114 2.75 -16.12 0.67
C ARG A 114 2.05 -15.92 -0.66
N VAL A 115 2.34 -16.78 -1.65
CA VAL A 115 1.68 -16.81 -2.96
C VAL A 115 1.08 -18.20 -3.17
N PHE A 116 -0.21 -18.26 -3.51
CA PHE A 116 -0.88 -19.50 -3.91
C PHE A 116 -0.91 -19.60 -5.42
N ILE A 117 -0.31 -20.66 -5.97
CA ILE A 117 -0.38 -20.98 -7.40
C ILE A 117 -1.51 -21.99 -7.56
N VAL A 118 -2.54 -21.61 -8.32
CA VAL A 118 -3.70 -22.46 -8.60
C VAL A 118 -3.67 -22.81 -10.07
N GLN A 119 -3.72 -24.11 -10.37
CA GLN A 119 -3.79 -24.64 -11.73
C GLN A 119 -4.96 -25.62 -11.83
N SER A 120 -5.70 -25.60 -12.95
CA SER A 120 -6.66 -26.64 -13.29
C SER A 120 -5.94 -27.93 -13.71
N LEU A 121 -6.56 -29.07 -13.44
CA LEU A 121 -6.11 -30.35 -13.98
C LEU A 121 -6.75 -30.51 -15.37
N ASP A 122 -6.02 -30.14 -16.42
CA ASP A 122 -6.32 -30.55 -17.80
C ASP A 122 -5.42 -31.74 -18.19
#